data_AF-A0A922P2Q8-F1
#
_entry.id   AF-A0A922P2Q8-F1
#
_cell.length_a   1.000
_cell.length_b   1.000
_cell.length_c   1.000
_cell.angle_alpha   90.00
_cell.angle_beta   90.00
_cell.angle_gamma   90.00
#
_symmetry.space_group_name_H-M   'P 1'
#
loop_
_entity.id
_entity.type
_entity.pdbx_description
1 polymer ?
#
loop_
_entity_poly.entity_id
_entity_poly.type
_entity_poly.pdbx_seq_one_letter_code
_entity_poly.pdbx_strand_id
1 'polypeptide(L)'
;MKRTVICAFVVLSGASIGYADDQQTACLSSALDTHLAATTKLFDAAGPLMSPDAQMTRRRLDEKYCLAVTECGLTDQTGDARAMMASALFSSCLKKKDTE
;
A
#
# COMPACT_ATOMS: atom_id res chain seq x y z
N MET A 1 -12.63 40.13 -27.57
CA MET A 1 -11.61 39.13 -27.95
C MET A 1 -10.22 39.66 -27.59
N LYS A 2 -9.37 38.83 -26.96
CA LYS A 2 -7.94 39.04 -26.63
C LYS A 2 -7.67 40.06 -25.50
N ARG A 3 -6.78 39.86 -24.52
CA ARG A 3 -5.84 38.79 -24.17
C ARG A 3 -5.47 38.95 -22.68
N THR A 4 -5.25 37.79 -22.06
CA THR A 4 -4.67 37.48 -20.76
C THR A 4 -3.44 38.32 -20.40
N VAL A 5 -3.34 38.76 -19.14
CA VAL A 5 -2.05 39.05 -18.49
C VAL A 5 -2.01 38.24 -17.19
N ILE A 6 -1.25 37.16 -17.24
CA ILE A 6 -0.92 36.30 -16.10
C ILE A 6 0.28 36.97 -15.42
N CYS A 7 0.06 37.59 -14.26
CA CYS A 7 1.16 38.02 -13.41
C CYS A 7 1.61 36.82 -12.57
N ALA A 8 2.75 36.27 -12.98
CA ALA A 8 3.52 35.30 -12.24
C ALA A 8 3.83 35.82 -10.82
N PHE A 9 3.36 35.11 -9.80
CA PHE A 9 3.98 35.14 -8.48
C PHE A 9 4.87 33.91 -8.38
N VAL A 10 6.16 34.14 -8.60
CA VAL A 10 7.24 33.26 -8.15
C VAL A 10 7.42 33.56 -6.66
N VAL A 11 6.99 32.67 -5.77
CA VAL A 11 7.57 32.59 -4.42
C VAL A 11 7.49 31.16 -3.87
N LEU A 12 8.64 30.71 -3.34
CA LEU A 12 8.89 29.55 -2.49
C LEU A 12 9.12 28.18 -3.16
N SER A 13 10.26 28.10 -3.86
CA SER A 13 11.17 26.96 -3.71
C SER A 13 11.59 26.87 -2.23
N GLY A 14 11.15 25.84 -1.49
CA GLY A 14 11.59 25.67 -0.10
C GLY A 14 10.77 24.71 0.77
N ALA A 15 10.45 23.51 0.30
CA ALA A 15 10.09 22.38 1.18
C ALA A 15 10.17 21.07 0.38
N SER A 16 11.37 20.58 0.11
CA SER A 16 11.56 19.26 -0.50
C SER A 16 12.60 18.47 0.28
N ILE A 17 12.41 18.36 1.60
CA ILE A 17 13.15 17.46 2.48
C ILE A 17 12.17 17.01 3.59
N GLY A 18 11.33 16.00 3.29
CA GLY A 18 10.35 15.46 4.26
C GLY A 18 9.22 14.64 3.63
N TYR A 19 8.82 14.97 2.39
CA TYR A 19 7.62 14.39 1.76
C TYR A 19 7.68 12.89 1.41
N ALA A 20 8.86 12.30 1.22
CA ALA A 20 8.98 10.91 0.80
C ALA A 20 8.60 9.94 1.94
N ASP A 21 9.03 10.24 3.17
CA ASP A 21 8.75 9.41 4.35
C ASP A 21 7.27 9.51 4.77
N ASP A 22 6.71 10.72 4.69
CA ASP A 22 5.28 10.96 4.95
C ASP A 22 4.37 10.27 3.93
N GLN A 23 4.74 10.28 2.64
CA GLN A 23 3.96 9.63 1.58
C GLN A 23 4.02 8.11 1.69
N GLN A 24 5.20 7.54 1.97
CA GLN A 24 5.34 6.11 2.19
C GLN A 24 4.55 5.66 3.44
N THR A 25 4.63 6.42 4.53
CA THR A 25 3.87 6.16 5.76
C THR A 25 2.37 6.22 5.52
N ALA A 26 1.87 7.24 4.80
CA ALA A 26 0.47 7.38 4.45
C ALA A 26 -0.03 6.25 3.52
N CYS A 27 0.82 5.79 2.60
CA CYS A 27 0.52 4.64 1.74
C CYS A 27 0.35 3.36 2.57
N LEU A 28 1.30 3.10 3.49
CA LEU A 28 1.25 1.93 4.37
C LEU A 28 0.05 1.96 5.31
N SER A 29 -0.26 3.12 5.92
CA SER A 29 -1.42 3.25 6.80
C SER A 29 -2.72 3.01 6.04
N SER A 30 -2.87 3.56 4.83
CA SER A 30 -4.04 3.33 3.99
C SER A 30 -4.20 1.86 3.59
N ALA A 31 -3.09 1.16 3.29
CA ALA A 31 -3.11 -0.26 2.99
C ALA A 31 -3.58 -1.09 4.19
N LEU A 32 -3.08 -0.76 5.38
CA LEU A 32 -3.47 -1.41 6.63
C LEU A 32 -4.94 -1.19 6.97
N ASP A 33 -5.42 0.05 6.90
CA ASP A 33 -6.82 0.40 7.19
C ASP A 33 -7.78 -0.34 6.26
N THR A 34 -7.44 -0.40 4.96
CA THR A 34 -8.22 -1.14 3.97
C THR A 34 -8.25 -2.64 4.28
N HIS A 35 -7.11 -3.22 4.66
CA HIS A 35 -7.02 -4.63 5.02
C HIS A 35 -7.81 -4.95 6.29
N LEU A 36 -7.71 -4.12 7.33
CA LEU A 36 -8.47 -4.26 8.57
C LEU A 36 -9.97 -4.17 8.30
N ALA A 37 -10.41 -3.14 7.56
CA ALA A 37 -11.83 -2.97 7.24
C ALA A 37 -12.40 -4.17 6.47
N ALA A 38 -11.66 -4.72 5.51
CA ALA A 38 -12.08 -5.90 4.75
C ALA A 38 -12.07 -7.19 5.61
N THR A 39 -11.08 -7.32 6.49
CA THR A 39 -10.94 -8.48 7.37
C THR A 39 -12.04 -8.49 8.44
N THR A 40 -12.37 -7.35 9.04
CA THR A 40 -13.49 -7.23 9.99
C THR A 40 -14.80 -7.60 9.33
N LYS A 41 -15.08 -7.08 8.13
CA LYS A 41 -16.29 -7.47 7.36
C LYS A 41 -16.35 -8.96 7.08
N LEU A 42 -15.20 -9.58 6.76
CA LEU A 42 -15.14 -11.02 6.54
C LEU A 42 -15.44 -11.80 7.82
N PHE A 43 -14.91 -11.36 8.97
CA PHE A 43 -15.21 -11.99 10.26
C PHE A 43 -16.66 -11.81 10.69
N ASP A 44 -17.24 -10.63 10.48
CA ASP A 44 -18.66 -10.37 10.76
C ASP A 44 -19.58 -11.26 9.93
N ALA A 45 -19.21 -11.53 8.67
CA ALA A 45 -19.98 -12.37 7.76
C ALA A 45 -19.75 -13.88 7.96
N ALA A 46 -18.50 -14.30 8.21
CA ALA A 46 -18.14 -15.71 8.32
C ALA A 46 -18.27 -16.28 9.73
N GLY A 47 -18.31 -15.42 10.75
CA GLY A 47 -18.31 -15.82 12.16
C GLY A 47 -16.95 -16.36 12.64
N PRO A 48 -16.88 -16.84 13.89
CA PRO A 48 -15.64 -17.32 14.50
C PRO A 48 -15.11 -18.62 13.88
N LEU A 49 -15.96 -19.40 13.22
CA LEU A 49 -15.57 -20.61 12.49
C LEU A 49 -15.64 -20.34 10.97
N MET A 50 -14.49 -19.97 10.39
CA MET A 50 -14.40 -19.67 8.97
C MET A 50 -14.52 -20.94 8.12
N SER A 51 -15.51 -20.95 7.22
CA SER A 51 -15.60 -21.95 6.15
C SER A 51 -14.35 -21.95 5.25
N PRO A 52 -14.09 -23.02 4.48
CA PRO A 52 -12.99 -23.05 3.52
C PRO A 52 -12.99 -21.86 2.55
N ASP A 53 -14.17 -21.45 2.07
CA ASP A 53 -14.31 -20.30 1.18
C ASP A 53 -13.97 -18.97 1.88
N ALA A 54 -14.35 -18.83 3.15
CA ALA A 54 -13.97 -17.67 3.95
C ALA A 54 -12.46 -17.64 4.21
N GLN A 55 -11.81 -18.80 4.42
CA GLN A 55 -10.36 -18.89 4.54
C GLN A 55 -9.63 -18.53 3.24
N MET A 56 -10.16 -18.95 2.09
CA MET A 56 -9.63 -18.53 0.79
C MET A 56 -9.81 -17.03 0.57
N THR A 57 -10.94 -16.47 1.00
CA THR A 57 -11.18 -15.03 0.95
C THR A 57 -10.20 -14.28 1.85
N ARG A 58 -9.94 -14.78 3.06
CA ARG A 58 -8.93 -14.26 3.99
C ARG A 58 -7.54 -14.26 3.34
N ARG A 59 -7.11 -15.37 2.72
CA ARG A 59 -5.82 -15.45 2.02
C ARG A 59 -5.70 -14.41 0.91
N ARG A 60 -6.74 -14.24 0.09
CA ARG A 60 -6.76 -13.21 -0.95
C ARG A 60 -6.69 -11.79 -0.39
N LEU A 61 -7.25 -11.54 0.79
CA LEU A 61 -7.11 -10.24 1.47
C LEU A 61 -5.67 -10.01 1.96
N ASP A 62 -5.02 -11.03 2.52
CA ASP A 62 -3.61 -10.99 2.92
C ASP A 62 -2.71 -10.73 1.69
N GLU A 63 -2.94 -11.42 0.57
CA GLU A 63 -2.23 -11.19 -0.71
C GLU A 63 -2.40 -9.76 -1.22
N LYS A 64 -3.62 -9.24 -1.26
CA LYS A 64 -3.89 -7.86 -1.70
C LYS A 64 -3.19 -6.83 -0.81
N TYR A 65 -3.20 -7.04 0.50
CA TYR A 65 -2.48 -6.19 1.44
C TYR A 65 -0.97 -6.21 1.17
N CYS A 66 -0.39 -7.40 0.99
CA CYS A 66 1.03 -7.52 0.71
C CYS A 66 1.44 -6.90 -0.63
N LEU A 67 0.58 -6.95 -1.65
CA LEU A 67 0.80 -6.23 -2.90
C LEU A 67 0.84 -4.72 -2.64
N ALA A 68 -0.14 -4.17 -1.92
CA ALA A 68 -0.18 -2.75 -1.62
C ALA A 68 1.05 -2.28 -0.82
N VAL A 69 1.46 -3.02 0.22
CA VAL A 69 2.67 -2.73 1.00
C VAL A 69 3.92 -2.76 0.13
N THR A 70 4.02 -3.75 -0.77
CA THR A 70 5.14 -3.87 -1.72
C THR A 70 5.18 -2.66 -2.65
N GLU A 71 4.04 -2.22 -3.17
CA GLU A 71 3.96 -1.04 -4.02
C GLU A 71 4.35 0.25 -3.27
N CYS A 72 3.90 0.41 -2.02
CA CYS A 72 4.29 1.53 -1.16
C CYS A 72 5.81 1.60 -0.94
N GLY A 73 6.46 0.45 -0.75
CA GLY A 73 7.92 0.37 -0.53
C GLY A 73 8.77 0.49 -1.80
N LEU A 74 8.14 0.48 -2.98
CA LEU A 74 8.83 0.56 -4.28
C LEU A 74 8.57 1.86 -5.02
N THR A 75 8.01 2.86 -4.35
CA THR A 75 7.63 4.16 -4.96
C THR A 75 8.81 4.83 -5.66
N ASP A 76 10.02 4.71 -5.11
CA ASP A 76 11.24 5.31 -5.68
C ASP A 76 12.03 4.38 -6.61
N GLN A 77 11.55 3.15 -6.82
CA GLN A 77 12.24 2.12 -7.59
C GLN A 77 11.61 1.92 -8.96
N THR A 78 12.45 1.84 -10.00
CA THR A 78 12.02 1.63 -11.39
C THR A 78 12.81 0.51 -12.06
N GLY A 79 12.28 -0.03 -13.16
CA GLY A 79 12.96 -1.05 -13.98
C GLY A 79 13.23 -2.36 -13.24
N ASP A 80 14.36 -2.99 -13.56
CA ASP A 80 14.71 -4.34 -13.07
C ASP A 80 14.88 -4.39 -11.54
N ALA A 81 15.36 -3.31 -10.93
CA ALA A 81 15.50 -3.20 -9.48
C ALA A 81 14.13 -3.31 -8.78
N ARG A 82 13.09 -2.68 -9.35
CA ARG A 82 11.71 -2.80 -8.85
C ARG A 82 11.23 -4.25 -8.95
N ALA A 83 11.45 -4.93 -10.07
CA ALA A 83 10.99 -6.31 -10.28
C ALA A 83 11.65 -7.29 -9.29
N MET A 84 12.97 -7.14 -9.06
CA MET A 84 13.71 -7.95 -8.09
C MET A 84 13.22 -7.73 -6.66
N MET A 85 13.04 -6.47 -6.25
CA MET A 85 12.60 -6.14 -4.89
C MET A 85 11.13 -6.47 -4.65
N ALA A 86 10.26 -6.32 -5.65
CA ALA A 86 8.84 -6.63 -5.53
C ALA A 86 8.59 -8.07 -5.08
N SER A 87 9.27 -9.03 -5.72
CA SER A 87 9.10 -10.44 -5.40
C SER A 87 9.55 -10.77 -3.97
N ALA A 88 10.68 -10.19 -3.54
CA ALA A 88 11.22 -10.39 -2.20
C ALA A 88 10.33 -9.76 -1.12
N LEU A 89 9.89 -8.51 -1.30
CA LEU A 89 9.03 -7.80 -0.36
C LEU A 89 7.66 -8.47 -0.24
N PHE A 90 7.05 -8.84 -1.37
CA PHE A 90 5.77 -9.54 -1.39
C PHE A 90 5.85 -10.88 -0.65
N SER A 91 6.87 -11.69 -0.96
CA SER A 91 7.07 -13.00 -0.32
C SER A 91 7.36 -12.86 1.17
N SER A 92 8.15 -11.86 1.57
CA SER A 92 8.44 -11.59 2.98
C SER A 92 7.20 -11.15 3.75
N CYS A 93 6.30 -10.39 3.11
CA CYS A 93 5.03 -9.97 3.72
C CYS A 93 4.09 -11.16 3.93
N LEU A 94 4.00 -12.06 2.95
CA LEU A 94 3.16 -13.26 3.06
C LEU A 94 3.69 -14.30 4.05
N LYS A 95 5.00 -14.31 4.32
CA LYS A 95 5.62 -15.16 5.35
C LYS A 95 5.17 -14.72 6.75
N LYS A 96 3.94 -15.06 7.13
CA LYS A 96 3.60 -15.31 8.53
C LYS A 96 4.44 -16.50 8.96
N LYS A 97 5.49 -16.24 9.75
CA LYS A 97 6.28 -17.20 10.52
C LYS A 97 5.75 -18.65 10.44
N ASP A 98 6.37 -19.46 9.58
CA ASP A 98 6.41 -20.93 9.72
C ASP A 98 7.32 -21.30 10.91
N THR A 99 7.20 -20.59 12.04
CA THR A 99 7.95 -20.87 13.28
C THR A 99 6.97 -21.35 14.33
N GLU A 100 6.63 -22.63 14.21
CA GLU A 100 6.51 -23.55 15.33
C GLU A 100 7.53 -24.67 15.14
#